data_AF-A0A9C7Q9M3-F1
#
_entry.id   AF-A0A9C7Q9M3-F1
#
_cell.length_a   1.000
_cell.length_b   1.000
_cell.length_c   1.000
_cell.angle_alpha   90.00
_cell.angle_beta   90.00
_cell.angle_gamma   90.00
#
_symmetry.space_group_name_H-M   'P 1'
#
loop_
_entity.id
_entity.type
_entity.pdbx_description
1 polymer ?
#
loop_
_entity_poly.entity_id
_entity_poly.type
_entity_poly.pdbx_seq_one_letter_code
_entity_poly.pdbx_strand_id
1 'polypeptide(L)' 'MASVKRTLTLLVALVGVAFAVHYALFGSLPLGKPQMLDDDVEEAELDFETATE' A
#
# COMPACT_ATOMS: atom_id res chain seq x y z
N MET A 1 21.58 -22.58 -7.27
CA MET A 1 21.10 -21.46 -6.43
C MET A 1 20.83 -20.16 -7.19
N ALA A 2 21.56 -19.82 -8.26
CA ALA A 2 21.36 -18.56 -9.00
C ALA A 2 19.98 -18.43 -9.67
N SER A 3 19.38 -19.54 -10.14
CA SER A 3 18.05 -19.55 -10.76
C SER A 3 16.93 -19.17 -9.79
N VAL A 4 16.94 -19.74 -8.57
CA VAL A 4 15.92 -19.46 -7.54
C VAL A 4 15.91 -17.99 -7.15
N LYS A 5 17.10 -17.39 -6.95
CA LYS A 5 17.22 -15.96 -6.65
C LYS A 5 16.62 -15.10 -7.77
N ARG A 6 16.94 -15.44 -9.03
CA ARG A 6 16.46 -14.69 -10.20
C ARG A 6 14.94 -14.79 -10.37
N THR A 7 14.37 -15.98 -10.16
CA THR A 7 12.92 -16.20 -10.17
C THR A 7 12.23 -15.44 -9.04
N LEU A 8 12.81 -15.44 -7.84
CA LEU A 8 12.26 -14.70 -6.70
C LEU A 8 12.28 -13.19 -6.94
N THR A 9 13.37 -12.65 -7.49
CA THR A 9 13.46 -11.23 -7.86
C THR A 9 12.39 -10.85 -8.88
N LEU A 10 12.14 -11.72 -9.88
CA LEU A 10 11.12 -11.48 -10.90
C LEU A 10 9.72 -11.48 -10.29
N LEU A 11 9.42 -12.42 -9.38
CA LEU A 11 8.16 -12.45 -8.65
C LEU A 11 7.94 -11.19 -7.81
N VAL A 12 8.95 -10.74 -7.07
CA VAL A 12 8.86 -9.51 -6.26
C VAL A 12 8.64 -8.29 -7.15
N ALA A 13 9.33 -8.18 -8.29
CA ALA A 13 9.13 -7.10 -9.23
C ALA A 13 7.71 -7.08 -9.80
N LEU A 14 7.16 -8.26 -10.15
CA LEU A 14 5.80 -8.39 -10.66
C LEU A 14 4.76 -7.94 -9.62
N VAL A 15 4.94 -8.34 -8.36
CA VAL A 15 4.08 -7.92 -7.24
C VAL A 15 4.13 -6.39 -7.06
N GLY A 16 5.34 -5.81 -7.08
CA GLY A 16 5.50 -4.36 -6.96
C GLY A 16 4.78 -3.58 -8.08
N VAL A 17 4.88 -4.05 -9.32
CA VAL A 17 4.16 -3.44 -10.46
C VAL A 17 2.64 -3.53 -10.28
N ALA A 18 2.13 -4.69 -9.85
CA ALA A 18 0.70 -4.86 -9.59
C ALA A 18 0.19 -3.89 -8.52
N PHE A 19 0.97 -3.68 -7.46
CA PHE A 19 0.65 -2.72 -6.40
C PHE A 19 0.64 -1.28 -6.91
N ALA A 20 1.64 -0.90 -7.70
CA ALA A 20 1.72 0.44 -8.29
C ALA A 20 0.52 0.73 -9.22
N VAL A 21 0.15 -0.23 -10.07
CA VAL A 21 -1.03 -0.11 -10.95
C VAL A 21 -2.32 0.00 -10.13
N HIS A 22 -2.48 -0.84 -9.11
CA HIS A 22 -3.66 -0.78 -8.25
C HIS A 22 -3.77 0.57 -7.52
N TYR A 23 -2.67 1.06 -6.94
CA TYR A 23 -2.63 2.36 -6.30
C TYR A 23 -2.95 3.50 -7.27
N ALA A 24 -2.42 3.46 -8.50
CA ALA A 24 -2.71 4.47 -9.51
C ALA A 24 -4.19 4.49 -9.94
N LEU A 25 -4.86 3.34 -9.93
CA LEU A 25 -6.27 3.21 -10.34
C LEU A 25 -7.26 3.49 -9.20
N PHE A 26 -6.94 3.07 -7.97
CA PHE A 26 -7.87 3.05 -6.83
C PHE A 26 -7.45 3.97 -5.68
N GLY A 27 -6.28 4.61 -5.75
CA GLY A 27 -5.75 5.49 -4.71
C GLY A 27 -5.41 4.79 -3.39
N SER A 28 -5.50 3.46 -3.32
CA SER A 28 -5.27 2.65 -2.12
C SER A 28 -4.44 1.42 -2.44
N LEU A 29 -3.85 0.79 -1.42
CA LEU A 29 -3.14 -0.48 -1.58
C LEU A 29 -4.15 -1.64 -1.62
N PRO A 30 -3.88 -2.71 -2.38
CA PRO A 30 -4.78 -3.88 -2.48
C PRO A 30 -4.82 -4.71 -1.19
N LEU A 31 -4.04 -4.31 -0.18
CA LEU A 31 -4.06 -4.85 1.16
C LEU A 31 -5.12 -4.05 1.92
N GLY A 32 -6.32 -4.63 2.08
CA GLY A 32 -7.43 -4.00 2.80
C GLY A 32 -7.00 -3.44 4.16
N LYS A 33 -7.82 -2.53 4.72
CA LYS A 33 -7.52 -1.87 6.00
C LYS A 33 -7.11 -2.92 7.05
N PRO A 34 -5.96 -2.74 7.75
CA PRO A 34 -5.56 -3.65 8.81
C PRO A 34 -6.66 -3.67 9.88
N GLN A 35 -7.22 -4.85 10.16
CA GLN A 35 -8.33 -5.02 11.12
C GLN A 35 -7.98 -4.72 12.60
N MET A 36 -6.85 -4.05 12.85
CA MET A 36 -6.40 -3.60 14.16
C MET A 36 -6.15 -2.09 14.23
N LEU A 37 -6.43 -1.34 13.15
CA LEU A 37 -6.34 0.13 13.13
C LEU A 37 -7.72 0.81 13.16
N ASP A 38 -8.81 0.04 13.23
CA ASP A 38 -10.17 0.58 13.17
C ASP A 38 -10.64 1.25 14.47
N ASP A 39 -9.93 1.09 15.60
CA ASP A 39 -10.33 1.72 16.88
C ASP A 39 -9.65 3.07 17.16
N ASP A 40 -8.54 3.43 16.48
CA ASP A 40 -7.72 4.62 16.83
C ASP A 40 -7.44 5.59 15.65
N VAL A 41 -7.93 5.33 14.42
CA VAL A 41 -7.59 6.15 13.23
C VAL A 41 -8.84 6.67 12.48
N GLU A 42 -9.93 6.92 13.18
CA GLU A 42 -10.98 7.82 12.67
C GLU A 42 -10.65 9.31 12.92
N GLU A 43 -9.62 9.62 13.71
CA GLU A 43 -9.29 11.00 14.13
C GLU A 43 -8.16 11.66 13.30
N ALA A 44 -7.35 10.89 12.56
CA ALA A 44 -6.13 11.42 11.91
C ALA A 44 -6.31 11.97 10.48
N GLU A 45 -7.50 11.84 9.85
CA GLU A 45 -7.78 12.41 8.52
C GLU A 45 -8.55 13.74 8.55
N LEU A 46 -8.86 14.30 9.73
CA LEU A 46 -9.62 15.56 9.84
C LEU A 46 -8.79 16.78 10.29
N ASP A 47 -7.50 16.63 10.63
CA ASP A 47 -6.69 17.71 11.20
C ASP A 47 -5.60 18.27 10.25
N PHE A 48 -5.56 17.81 8.98
CA PHE A 48 -4.63 18.38 7.98
C PHE A 48 -5.25 19.53 7.16
N GLU A 49 -6.59 19.64 7.10
CA GLU A 49 -7.27 20.69 6.32
C GLU A 49 -7.49 21.99 7.14
N THR A 50 -7.41 21.93 8.47
CA THR A 50 -7.67 23.08 9.38
C THR A 50 -6.40 23.78 9.91
N ALA A 51 -5.21 23.43 9.40
CA ALA A 51 -3.94 24.04 9.81
C ALA A 51 -3.38 25.05 8.79
N THR A 52 -4.10 25.32 7.70
CA THR A 52 -3.70 26.27 6.64
C THR A 52 -4.74 27.37 6.35
N GLU A 53 -5.58 27.72 7.33
CA GLU A 53 -6.35 28.98 7.33
C GLU A 53 -6.06 29.82 8.58
#